data_AF-A0A947B1V7-F1
#
_entry.id   AF-A0A947B1V7-F1
#
_cell.length_a   1.000
_cell.length_b   1.000
_cell.length_c   1.000
_cell.angle_alpha   90.00
_cell.angle_beta   90.00
_cell.angle_gamma   90.00
#
_symmetry.space_group_name_H-M   'P 1'
#
loop_
_entity.id
_entity.type
_entity.pdbx_description
1 polymer ?
#
loop_
_entity_poly.entity_id
_entity_poly.type
_entity_poly.pdbx_seq_one_letter_code
_entity_poly.pdbx_strand_id
1 'polypeptide(L)'
;MKRLKILILVFCLALSIPLAYFVLRTYWSLEQEEIGELRYFAETLFDQMEEDLASLIVEEEGRPIDHYTYTYSPSNQAPGSGNVTRSPLSQLPKQRYILGYMQNNPDGSFQTPMARDDETTAYYHPPVVAQLKEVNQIFNLKRTSVPKSVEVKPAEGMAKKQREKPPTFADKYLDLSRSKRQREYLGQEKSRVEEITPGQALTLAKRGQKQMESEARQKNEPQLEADKDTKFKVSDEMAGEPAKEKGLGEEKAGYVAAPAAAKPSTLPADTDKLRVEVDPMQSVFINESQIFVFRRIVINNQIFRQGFIIIVDEFLNHLVDDYFARQPMAKFTSLHLSIRDRGRETVTVQAGAVVRKPNFSLDRTFPRPFSFLRASLTSNLIPKSVGRRTLNLMMFVLAFVILMGLLAIYQSARAV
;
A
#
# COMPACT_ATOMS: atom_id res chain seq x y z
N MET A 1 19.79 41.91 68.28
CA MET A 1 19.81 40.45 68.00
C MET A 1 18.51 39.90 67.39
N LYS A 2 17.36 39.86 68.08
CA LYS A 2 16.12 39.21 67.55
C LYS A 2 15.58 39.86 66.26
N ARG A 3 15.55 41.20 66.18
CA ARG A 3 15.07 41.94 64.99
C ARG A 3 15.96 41.73 63.75
N LEU A 4 17.29 41.69 63.93
CA LEU A 4 18.24 41.42 62.84
C LEU A 4 18.07 39.98 62.29
N LYS A 5 17.90 39.00 63.17
CA LYS A 5 17.62 37.60 62.77
C LYS A 5 16.32 37.49 61.96
N ILE A 6 15.28 38.24 62.33
CA ILE A 6 14.01 38.29 61.59
C ILE A 6 14.20 38.92 60.20
N LEU A 7 14.93 40.04 60.11
CA LEU A 7 15.19 40.69 58.81
C LEU A 7 16.01 39.81 57.85
N ILE A 8 17.02 39.10 58.36
CA ILE A 8 17.80 38.13 57.56
C ILE A 8 16.91 36.98 57.07
N LEU A 9 16.02 36.48 57.93
CA LEU A 9 15.08 35.41 57.56
C LEU A 9 14.11 35.89 56.47
N VAL A 10 13.52 37.08 56.62
CA VAL A 10 12.62 37.67 55.62
C VAL A 10 13.35 37.88 54.29
N PHE A 11 14.58 38.39 54.30
CA PHE A 11 15.40 38.54 53.10
C PHE A 11 15.68 37.20 52.42
N CYS A 12 16.05 36.19 53.20
CA CYS A 12 16.29 34.83 52.69
C CYS A 12 15.02 34.24 52.06
N LEU A 13 13.86 34.42 52.69
CA LEU A 13 12.59 33.92 52.18
C LEU A 13 12.18 34.65 50.90
N ALA A 14 12.35 35.97 50.86
CA ALA A 14 12.05 36.83 49.71
C ALA A 14 12.91 36.49 48.49
N LEU A 15 14.15 36.00 48.70
CA LEU A 15 15.03 35.56 47.61
C LEU A 15 14.80 34.10 47.22
N SER A 16 14.53 33.22 48.19
CA SER A 16 14.35 31.78 47.94
C SER A 16 13.06 31.47 47.20
N ILE A 17 11.94 32.16 47.50
CA ILE A 17 10.63 31.86 46.89
C ILE A 17 10.64 32.10 45.36
N PRO A 18 11.03 33.28 44.83
CA PRO A 18 11.05 33.52 43.39
C PRO A 18 12.04 32.60 42.66
N LEU A 19 13.16 32.28 43.31
CA LEU A 19 14.16 31.39 42.74
C LEU A 19 13.67 29.95 42.64
N ALA A 20 13.03 29.43 43.69
CA ALA A 20 12.42 28.10 43.68
C ALA A 20 11.33 28.02 42.59
N TYR A 21 10.51 29.08 42.45
CA TYR A 21 9.53 29.17 41.38
C TYR A 21 10.18 29.15 39.98
N PHE A 22 11.25 29.92 39.78
CA PHE A 22 11.99 29.93 38.51
C PHE A 22 12.51 28.53 38.16
N VAL A 23 13.16 27.86 39.12
CA VAL A 23 13.70 26.50 38.94
C VAL A 23 12.58 25.52 38.58
N LEU A 24 11.47 25.51 39.33
CA LEU A 24 10.31 24.67 39.03
C LEU A 24 9.76 24.93 37.62
N ARG A 25 9.65 26.20 37.24
CA ARG A 25 9.18 26.58 35.90
C ARG A 25 10.13 26.11 34.81
N THR A 26 11.44 26.21 35.01
CA THR A 26 12.42 25.71 34.04
C THR A 26 12.38 24.19 33.93
N TYR A 27 12.18 23.45 35.03
CA TYR A 27 11.98 22.01 34.98
C TYR A 27 10.76 21.61 34.16
N TRP A 28 9.62 22.30 34.36
CA TRP A 28 8.42 22.04 33.56
C TRP A 28 8.63 22.37 32.08
N SER A 29 9.38 23.44 31.79
CA SER A 29 9.74 23.79 30.40
C SER A 29 10.58 22.70 29.74
N LEU A 30 11.59 22.17 30.44
CA LEU A 30 12.44 21.10 29.93
C LEU A 30 11.67 19.79 29.74
N GLU A 31 10.76 19.45 30.65
CA GLU A 31 9.92 18.26 30.50
C GLU A 31 9.01 18.34 29.26
N GLN A 32 8.47 19.53 28.98
CA GLN A 32 7.69 19.75 27.75
C GLN A 32 8.55 19.65 26.48
N GLU A 33 9.78 20.15 26.52
CA GLU A 33 10.75 20.02 25.43
C GLU A 33 11.10 18.56 25.17
N GLU A 34 11.42 17.80 26.22
CA GLU A 34 11.72 16.35 26.16
C GLU A 34 10.55 15.55 25.56
N ILE A 35 9.30 15.87 25.96
CA ILE A 35 8.09 15.29 25.36
C ILE A 35 7.93 15.69 23.89
N GLY A 36 8.20 16.95 23.57
CA GLY A 36 8.10 17.49 22.22
C GLY A 36 9.10 16.83 21.27
N GLU A 37 10.33 16.65 21.71
CA GLU A 37 11.39 15.95 20.98
C GLU A 37 11.01 14.47 20.73
N LEU A 38 10.54 13.77 21.77
CA LEU A 38 10.05 12.40 21.60
C LEU A 38 8.88 12.31 20.62
N ARG A 39 7.93 13.26 20.70
CA ARG A 39 6.81 13.32 19.75
C ARG A 39 7.30 13.55 18.33
N TYR A 40 8.22 14.49 18.12
CA TYR A 40 8.78 14.77 16.80
C TYR A 40 9.44 13.53 16.19
N PHE A 41 10.24 12.80 16.96
CA PHE A 41 10.85 11.56 16.49
C PHE A 41 9.82 10.47 16.19
N ALA A 42 8.78 10.35 17.02
CA ALA A 42 7.71 9.40 16.81
C ALA A 42 6.87 9.73 15.55
N GLU A 43 6.57 11.01 15.31
CA GLU A 43 5.89 11.47 14.10
C GLU A 43 6.76 11.23 12.86
N THR A 44 8.05 11.54 12.94
CA THR A 44 9.01 11.32 11.84
C THR A 44 9.13 9.84 11.49
N LEU A 45 9.16 8.95 12.50
CA LEU A 45 9.16 7.50 12.30
C LEU A 45 7.93 7.05 11.50
N PHE A 46 6.74 7.53 11.87
CA PHE A 46 5.50 7.17 11.18
C PHE A 46 5.41 7.78 9.78
N ASP A 47 5.85 9.03 9.62
CA ASP A 47 5.89 9.68 8.32
C ASP A 47 6.87 8.95 7.36
N GLN A 48 8.00 8.42 7.86
CA GLN A 48 8.92 7.62 7.05
C GLN A 48 8.32 6.27 6.60
N MET A 49 7.56 5.59 7.48
CA MET A 49 6.80 4.40 7.10
C MET A 49 5.75 4.75 6.03
N GLU A 50 5.03 5.86 6.21
CA GLU A 50 4.01 6.33 5.26
C GLU A 50 4.61 6.63 3.89
N GLU A 51 5.79 7.26 3.84
CA GLU A 51 6.50 7.57 2.60
C GLU A 51 6.94 6.33 1.82
N ASP A 52 7.44 5.30 2.51
CA ASP A 52 7.81 4.04 1.87
C ASP A 52 6.57 3.30 1.32
N LEU A 53 5.51 3.21 2.12
CA LEU A 53 4.24 2.64 1.68
C LEU A 53 3.64 3.41 0.51
N ALA A 54 3.74 4.74 0.51
CA ALA A 54 3.31 5.57 -0.61
C ALA A 54 4.14 5.29 -1.87
N SER A 55 5.46 5.12 -1.72
CA SER A 55 6.36 4.78 -2.83
C SER A 55 5.99 3.44 -3.47
N LEU A 56 5.67 2.43 -2.65
CA LEU A 56 5.15 1.15 -3.11
C LEU A 56 3.85 1.31 -3.93
N ILE A 57 2.89 2.08 -3.41
CA ILE A 57 1.60 2.27 -4.11
C ILE A 57 1.78 3.06 -5.40
N VAL A 58 2.64 4.08 -5.42
CA VAL A 58 2.94 4.83 -6.65
C VAL A 58 3.58 3.93 -7.71
N GLU A 59 4.50 3.03 -7.33
CA GLU A 59 5.06 2.04 -8.25
C GLU A 59 3.97 1.11 -8.81
N GLU A 60 3.10 0.58 -7.94
CA GLU A 60 2.07 -0.38 -8.33
C GLU A 60 0.93 0.25 -9.12
N GLU A 61 0.56 1.49 -8.82
CA GLU A 61 -0.37 2.27 -9.63
C GLU A 61 0.25 2.61 -10.98
N GLY A 62 1.53 2.93 -11.05
CA GLY A 62 2.27 3.19 -12.30
C GLY A 62 2.44 1.95 -13.20
N ARG A 63 2.20 0.75 -12.68
CA ARG A 63 2.45 -0.50 -13.42
C ARG A 63 1.50 -0.69 -14.61
N PRO A 64 2.01 -1.05 -15.80
CA PRO A 64 1.18 -1.37 -16.97
C PRO A 64 0.18 -2.49 -16.71
N ILE A 65 -1.01 -2.37 -17.30
CA ILE A 65 -2.13 -3.32 -17.15
C ILE A 65 -1.74 -4.72 -17.65
N ASP A 66 -1.01 -4.77 -18.76
CA ASP A 66 -0.64 -6.02 -19.43
C ASP A 66 0.33 -6.89 -18.62
N HIS A 67 1.06 -6.30 -17.66
CA HIS A 67 2.01 -7.02 -16.82
C HIS A 67 1.33 -8.03 -15.88
N TYR A 68 0.01 -7.92 -15.66
CA TYR A 68 -0.74 -8.88 -14.84
C TYR A 68 -1.05 -10.21 -15.54
N THR A 69 -0.60 -10.36 -16.79
CA THR A 69 -0.67 -11.61 -17.54
C THR A 69 0.69 -12.32 -17.55
N TYR A 70 0.72 -13.64 -17.76
CA TYR A 70 1.99 -14.41 -17.85
C TYR A 70 2.93 -13.85 -18.93
N THR A 71 2.36 -13.38 -20.03
CA THR A 71 3.10 -12.83 -21.17
C THR A 71 2.38 -11.65 -21.79
N TYR A 72 3.14 -10.62 -22.16
CA TYR A 72 2.62 -9.42 -22.81
C TYR A 72 3.38 -9.10 -24.10
N SER A 73 2.76 -8.31 -24.96
CA SER A 73 3.39 -7.76 -26.17
C SER A 73 3.71 -6.29 -25.93
N PRO A 74 5.00 -5.87 -25.96
CA PRO A 74 5.36 -4.47 -25.80
C PRO A 74 4.73 -3.60 -26.90
N SER A 75 4.16 -2.46 -26.52
CA SER A 75 3.48 -1.51 -27.42
C SER A 75 4.39 -0.82 -28.45
N ASN A 76 5.72 -0.88 -28.28
CA ASN A 76 6.70 -0.26 -29.18
C ASN A 76 7.15 -1.14 -30.36
N GLN A 77 6.51 -2.28 -30.63
CA GLN A 77 6.91 -3.16 -31.74
C GLN A 77 5.86 -3.19 -32.85
N ALA A 78 6.36 -3.26 -34.09
CA ALA A 78 5.54 -3.30 -35.29
C ALA A 78 4.48 -4.43 -35.22
N PRO A 79 3.22 -4.16 -35.62
CA PRO A 79 2.17 -5.17 -35.65
C PRO A 79 2.65 -6.39 -36.45
N GLY A 80 2.69 -7.56 -35.81
CA GLY A 80 3.09 -8.83 -36.44
C GLY A 80 4.46 -9.39 -36.04
N SER A 81 5.26 -8.72 -35.20
CA SER A 81 6.56 -9.29 -34.75
C SER A 81 6.43 -10.47 -33.78
N GLY A 82 5.25 -10.75 -33.22
CA GLY A 82 4.98 -11.97 -32.43
C GLY A 82 5.85 -12.18 -31.20
N ASN A 83 6.69 -11.22 -30.81
CA ASN A 83 7.61 -11.35 -29.69
C ASN A 83 6.85 -11.17 -28.38
N VAL A 84 6.30 -12.28 -27.91
CA VAL A 84 5.63 -12.42 -26.63
C VAL A 84 6.70 -12.49 -25.54
N THR A 85 6.78 -11.46 -24.69
CA THR A 85 7.74 -11.38 -23.59
C THR A 85 7.09 -11.82 -22.28
N ARG A 86 7.86 -12.50 -21.42
CA ARG A 86 7.39 -12.88 -20.08
C ARG A 86 7.20 -11.64 -19.21
N SER A 87 6.13 -11.63 -18.41
CA SER A 87 5.89 -10.51 -17.49
C SER A 87 7.01 -10.40 -16.44
N PRO A 88 7.43 -9.16 -16.08
CA PRO A 88 8.33 -8.97 -14.95
C PRO A 88 7.72 -9.46 -13.62
N LEU A 89 6.38 -9.53 -13.52
CA LEU A 89 5.67 -10.03 -12.34
C LEU A 89 5.63 -11.56 -12.22
N SER A 90 6.18 -12.28 -13.21
CA SER A 90 6.26 -13.74 -13.16
C SER A 90 7.31 -14.26 -12.16
N GLN A 91 8.19 -13.40 -11.67
CA GLN A 91 9.18 -13.73 -10.65
C GLN A 91 8.63 -13.43 -9.25
N LEU A 92 9.24 -13.98 -8.20
CA LEU A 92 8.85 -13.60 -6.84
C LEU A 92 9.10 -12.09 -6.62
N PRO A 93 8.18 -11.42 -5.92
CA PRO A 93 8.38 -10.04 -5.48
C PRO A 93 9.67 -9.91 -4.66
N LYS A 94 10.32 -8.74 -4.75
CA LYS A 94 11.51 -8.44 -3.94
C LYS A 94 11.14 -8.30 -2.46
N GLN A 95 9.97 -7.73 -2.21
CA GLN A 95 9.39 -7.54 -0.89
C GLN A 95 8.80 -8.86 -0.39
N ARG A 96 9.37 -9.41 0.70
CA ARG A 96 8.94 -10.70 1.27
C ARG A 96 7.51 -10.71 1.79
N TYR A 97 7.01 -9.53 2.17
CA TYR A 97 5.64 -9.36 2.62
C TYR A 97 4.61 -9.35 1.47
N ILE A 98 5.06 -9.36 0.20
CA ILE A 98 4.18 -9.53 -0.95
C ILE A 98 4.24 -11.00 -1.38
N LEU A 99 3.11 -11.70 -1.26
CA LEU A 99 3.00 -13.09 -1.69
C LEU A 99 3.14 -13.22 -3.21
N GLY A 100 2.49 -12.32 -3.95
CA GLY A 100 2.49 -12.31 -5.40
C GLY A 100 1.39 -11.43 -5.98
N TYR A 101 1.28 -11.47 -7.31
CA TYR A 101 0.36 -10.66 -8.09
C TYR A 101 -0.74 -11.51 -8.70
N MET A 102 -1.96 -10.97 -8.74
CA MET A 102 -3.09 -11.63 -9.38
C MET A 102 -4.05 -10.65 -10.04
N GLN A 103 -4.84 -11.17 -10.97
CA GLN A 103 -5.98 -10.52 -11.56
C GLN A 103 -7.24 -11.35 -11.32
N ASN A 104 -8.28 -10.69 -10.83
CA ASN A 104 -9.64 -11.22 -10.75
C ASN A 104 -10.44 -10.66 -11.93
N ASN A 105 -10.90 -11.56 -12.78
CA ASN A 105 -11.68 -11.23 -13.96
C ASN A 105 -13.16 -10.97 -13.61
N PRO A 106 -13.94 -10.35 -14.53
CA PRO A 106 -15.36 -10.04 -14.29
C PRO A 106 -16.21 -11.26 -13.91
N ASP A 107 -15.96 -12.39 -14.56
CA ASP A 107 -16.53 -13.72 -14.31
C ASP A 107 -16.08 -14.34 -12.97
N GLY A 108 -15.06 -13.76 -12.33
CA GLY A 108 -14.42 -14.28 -11.12
C GLY A 108 -13.25 -15.22 -11.39
N SER A 109 -12.89 -15.48 -12.65
CA SER A 109 -11.75 -16.32 -12.97
C SER A 109 -10.44 -15.71 -12.45
N PHE A 110 -9.53 -16.61 -12.08
CA PHE A 110 -8.22 -16.28 -11.52
C PHE A 110 -7.18 -16.23 -12.62
N GLN A 111 -6.38 -15.17 -12.65
CA GLN A 111 -5.20 -15.08 -13.49
C GLN A 111 -4.01 -14.59 -12.67
N THR A 112 -2.82 -15.10 -12.95
CA THR A 112 -1.58 -14.63 -12.32
C THR A 112 -0.44 -14.60 -13.33
N PRO A 113 0.48 -13.61 -13.25
CA PRO A 113 1.70 -13.61 -14.05
C PRO A 113 2.63 -14.79 -13.79
N MET A 114 2.49 -15.49 -12.65
CA MET A 114 3.40 -16.57 -12.25
C MET A 114 3.16 -17.89 -12.97
N ALA A 115 1.96 -18.06 -13.57
CA ALA A 115 1.55 -19.29 -14.21
C ALA A 115 0.80 -19.00 -15.51
N ARG A 116 0.95 -19.88 -16.50
CA ARG A 116 0.14 -19.84 -17.72
C ARG A 116 -1.19 -20.54 -17.47
N ASP A 117 -2.28 -19.97 -17.99
CA ASP A 117 -3.65 -20.43 -17.76
C ASP A 117 -3.90 -21.91 -18.15
N ASP A 118 -3.08 -22.49 -19.03
CA ASP A 118 -3.30 -23.80 -19.66
C ASP A 118 -2.37 -24.94 -19.19
N GLU A 119 -1.38 -24.69 -18.34
CA GLU A 119 -0.38 -25.73 -17.97
C GLU A 119 -0.20 -25.86 -16.46
N THR A 120 -0.73 -26.96 -15.92
CA THR A 120 -0.50 -27.44 -14.54
C THR A 120 0.98 -27.79 -14.27
N THR A 121 1.82 -27.75 -15.30
CA THR A 121 3.22 -28.20 -15.32
C THR A 121 4.23 -27.05 -15.41
N ALA A 122 3.81 -25.80 -15.64
CA ALA A 122 4.70 -24.64 -15.78
C ALA A 122 4.65 -23.68 -14.57
N TYR A 123 4.33 -24.19 -13.38
CA TYR A 123 4.36 -23.40 -12.16
C TYR A 123 5.82 -23.14 -11.75
N TYR A 124 6.32 -21.95 -12.04
CA TYR A 124 7.40 -21.39 -11.25
C TYR A 124 6.77 -21.01 -9.90
N HIS A 125 7.07 -21.79 -8.86
CA HIS A 125 6.51 -21.69 -7.49
C HIS A 125 5.05 -22.17 -7.33
N PRO A 126 4.79 -23.50 -7.47
CA PRO A 126 3.48 -24.10 -7.25
C PRO A 126 2.76 -23.71 -5.93
N PRO A 127 3.43 -23.64 -4.76
CA PRO A 127 2.74 -23.32 -3.52
C PRO A 127 2.21 -21.88 -3.48
N VAL A 128 2.93 -20.93 -4.08
CA VAL A 128 2.51 -19.52 -4.14
C VAL A 128 1.28 -19.39 -5.02
N VAL A 129 1.29 -20.02 -6.20
CA VAL A 129 0.16 -19.98 -7.13
C VAL A 129 -1.10 -20.63 -6.52
N ALA A 130 -0.94 -21.72 -5.78
CA ALA A 130 -2.05 -22.34 -5.05
C ALA A 130 -2.67 -21.38 -4.01
N GLN A 131 -1.85 -20.68 -3.23
CA GLN A 131 -2.33 -19.69 -2.27
C GLN A 131 -3.02 -18.50 -2.96
N LEU A 132 -2.47 -17.99 -4.07
CA LEU A 132 -3.10 -16.91 -4.83
C LEU A 132 -4.47 -17.33 -5.40
N LYS A 133 -4.60 -18.59 -5.84
CA LYS A 133 -5.88 -19.15 -6.31
C LYS A 133 -6.90 -19.24 -5.17
N GLU A 134 -6.48 -19.68 -3.99
CA GLU A 134 -7.31 -19.71 -2.77
C GLU A 134 -7.79 -18.31 -2.38
N VAL A 135 -6.87 -17.33 -2.39
CA VAL A 135 -7.19 -15.92 -2.14
C VAL A 135 -8.30 -15.43 -3.09
N ASN A 136 -8.21 -15.74 -4.39
CA ASN A 136 -9.22 -15.37 -5.36
C ASN A 136 -10.58 -16.04 -5.08
N GLN A 137 -10.60 -17.31 -4.67
CA GLN A 137 -11.83 -18.00 -4.31
C GLN A 137 -12.51 -17.34 -3.10
N ILE A 138 -11.76 -17.05 -2.03
CA ILE A 138 -12.28 -16.36 -0.85
C ILE A 138 -12.79 -14.97 -1.20
N PHE A 139 -12.04 -14.23 -2.03
CA PHE A 139 -12.44 -12.91 -2.51
C PHE A 139 -13.79 -12.95 -3.25
N ASN A 140 -13.96 -13.90 -4.18
CA ASN A 140 -15.21 -14.08 -4.91
C ASN A 140 -16.38 -14.45 -3.99
N LEU A 141 -16.16 -15.32 -3.00
CA LEU A 141 -17.18 -15.67 -2.01
C LEU A 141 -17.62 -14.44 -1.21
N LYS A 142 -16.66 -13.64 -0.73
CA LYS A 142 -16.96 -12.38 -0.01
C LYS A 142 -17.74 -11.41 -0.89
N ARG A 143 -17.40 -11.31 -2.18
CA ARG A 143 -18.10 -10.48 -3.17
C ARG A 143 -19.56 -10.90 -3.36
N THR A 144 -19.84 -12.20 -3.42
CA THR A 144 -21.21 -12.74 -3.63
C THR A 144 -22.05 -12.70 -2.36
N SER A 145 -21.41 -12.84 -1.19
CA SER A 145 -22.10 -12.79 0.12
C SER A 145 -22.53 -11.38 0.55
N VAL A 146 -21.93 -10.33 -0.02
CA VAL A 146 -22.36 -8.95 0.17
C VAL A 146 -23.34 -8.64 -0.97
N PRO A 147 -24.65 -8.48 -0.72
CA PRO A 147 -25.56 -8.03 -1.76
C PRO A 147 -25.04 -6.69 -2.29
N LYS A 148 -24.81 -6.67 -3.61
CA LYS A 148 -24.33 -5.56 -4.46
C LYS A 148 -24.50 -4.23 -3.74
N SER A 149 -23.46 -3.81 -3.02
CA SER A 149 -23.48 -2.53 -2.33
C SER A 149 -23.56 -1.47 -3.41
N VAL A 150 -24.74 -0.87 -3.54
CA VAL A 150 -24.95 0.41 -4.19
C VAL A 150 -23.81 1.31 -3.77
N GLU A 151 -23.12 1.89 -4.76
CA GLU A 151 -22.26 3.05 -4.55
C GLU A 151 -23.04 4.09 -3.76
N VAL A 152 -22.84 4.09 -2.46
CA VAL A 152 -23.18 5.23 -1.63
C VAL A 152 -22.13 6.26 -2.00
N LYS A 153 -22.51 7.18 -2.91
CA LYS A 153 -21.94 8.52 -2.97
C LYS A 153 -21.68 8.97 -1.53
N PRO A 154 -20.52 9.54 -1.21
CA PRO A 154 -20.26 10.02 0.14
C PRO A 154 -21.45 10.86 0.58
N ALA A 155 -22.12 10.43 1.65
CA ALA A 155 -23.13 11.23 2.29
C ALA A 155 -22.43 12.47 2.83
N GLU A 156 -22.36 13.52 2.01
CA GLU A 156 -22.33 14.90 2.47
C GLU A 156 -23.53 15.07 3.39
N GLY A 157 -23.32 14.85 4.69
CA GLY A 157 -24.41 15.00 5.66
C GLY A 157 -24.39 14.12 6.90
N MET A 158 -23.31 13.40 7.25
CA MET A 158 -23.17 12.83 8.61
C MET A 158 -21.74 12.91 9.16
N ALA A 159 -21.04 14.01 8.89
CA ALA A 159 -19.86 14.42 9.67
C ALA A 159 -20.26 15.49 10.70
N LYS A 160 -21.15 15.15 11.64
CA LYS A 160 -21.39 15.94 12.85
C LYS A 160 -21.39 15.04 14.07
N LYS A 161 -20.16 14.83 14.58
CA LYS A 161 -19.75 14.51 15.97
C LYS A 161 -18.48 13.64 15.98
N GLN A 162 -17.46 14.03 15.23
CA GLN A 162 -16.11 13.84 15.75
C GLN A 162 -15.81 15.09 16.57
N ARG A 163 -15.49 14.90 17.84
CA ARG A 163 -15.02 15.97 18.72
C ARG A 163 -13.88 16.68 18.01
N GLU A 164 -14.12 17.92 17.58
CA GLU A 164 -13.06 18.84 17.19
C GLU A 164 -12.08 18.88 18.36
N LYS A 165 -10.88 18.33 18.16
CA LYS A 165 -9.77 18.60 19.06
C LYS A 165 -9.55 20.11 19.03
N PRO A 166 -9.35 20.79 20.18
CA PRO A 166 -9.13 22.23 20.18
C PRO A 166 -7.96 22.55 19.24
N PRO A 167 -8.03 23.67 18.50
CA PRO A 167 -7.00 24.04 17.55
C PRO A 167 -5.65 24.02 18.25
N THR A 168 -4.73 23.22 17.71
CA THR A 168 -3.39 23.11 18.26
C THR A 168 -2.67 24.41 17.94
N PHE A 169 -1.68 24.82 18.75
CA PHE A 169 -0.91 26.06 18.52
C PHE A 169 -0.46 26.23 17.07
N ALA A 170 -0.08 25.14 16.40
CA ALA A 170 0.31 25.12 14.99
C ALA A 170 -0.81 25.57 14.02
N ASP A 171 -2.08 25.22 14.29
CA ASP A 171 -3.22 25.57 13.42
C ASP A 171 -3.50 27.09 13.41
N LYS A 172 -3.00 27.84 14.39
CA LYS A 172 -3.10 29.31 14.44
C LYS A 172 -2.11 30.01 13.49
N TYR A 173 -1.03 29.34 13.12
CA TYR A 173 0.08 29.92 12.36
C TYR A 173 0.37 29.23 11.03
N LEU A 174 -0.21 28.05 10.79
CA LEU A 174 0.01 27.25 9.58
C LEU A 174 -1.33 26.72 9.04
N ASP A 175 -1.60 26.94 7.75
CA ASP A 175 -2.71 26.31 7.05
C ASP A 175 -2.35 24.86 6.66
N LEU A 176 -2.58 23.94 7.60
CA LEU A 176 -2.36 22.51 7.41
C LEU A 176 -3.49 21.82 6.63
N SER A 177 -4.51 22.55 6.16
CA SER A 177 -5.67 21.96 5.48
C SER A 177 -5.32 21.33 4.12
N ARG A 178 -4.34 21.90 3.40
CA ARG A 178 -3.88 21.36 2.11
C ARG A 178 -3.09 20.06 2.27
N SER A 179 -2.18 19.95 3.23
CA SER A 179 -1.42 18.70 3.44
C SER A 179 -2.30 17.60 4.04
N LYS A 180 -3.28 17.94 4.88
CA LYS A 180 -4.26 16.97 5.40
C LYS A 180 -5.13 16.34 4.31
N ARG A 181 -5.50 17.08 3.25
CA ARG A 181 -6.25 16.53 2.10
C ARG A 181 -5.41 15.57 1.25
N GLN A 182 -4.13 15.88 1.03
CA GLN A 182 -3.21 14.96 0.35
C GLN A 182 -2.90 13.69 1.17
N ARG A 183 -3.14 13.70 2.49
CA ARG A 183 -2.90 12.56 3.40
C ARG A 183 -4.08 11.61 3.54
N GLU A 184 -5.19 11.75 2.80
CA GLU A 184 -6.30 10.78 2.91
C GLU A 184 -6.01 9.49 2.10
N TYR A 185 -5.17 9.62 1.08
CA TYR A 185 -4.83 8.55 0.14
C TYR A 185 -3.32 8.59 -0.20
N LEU A 186 -2.66 7.44 -0.13
CA LEU A 186 -1.29 7.23 -0.57
C LEU A 186 -1.31 6.86 -2.06
N GLY A 187 -0.78 7.73 -2.91
CA GLY A 187 -0.74 7.53 -4.36
C GLY A 187 -1.61 8.55 -5.12
N GLN A 188 -2.12 8.15 -6.28
CA GLN A 188 -2.96 8.99 -7.13
C GLN A 188 -4.43 8.88 -6.69
N GLU A 189 -5.00 9.99 -6.22
CA GLU A 189 -6.41 10.04 -5.79
C GLU A 189 -7.40 10.00 -6.96
N LYS A 190 -6.96 10.38 -8.17
CA LYS A 190 -7.82 10.50 -9.35
C LYS A 190 -7.61 9.34 -10.30
N SER A 191 -8.73 8.80 -10.77
CA SER A 191 -8.76 7.80 -11.84
C SER A 191 -8.02 8.31 -13.06
N ARG A 192 -7.15 7.47 -13.65
CA ARG A 192 -6.42 7.80 -14.87
C ARG A 192 -6.99 7.05 -16.06
N VAL A 193 -6.92 7.69 -17.22
CA VAL A 193 -7.28 7.05 -18.50
C VAL A 193 -5.99 6.63 -19.20
N GLU A 194 -5.81 5.34 -19.43
CA GLU A 194 -4.74 4.79 -20.26
C GLU A 194 -5.24 4.49 -21.67
N GLU A 195 -4.45 4.83 -22.68
CA GLU A 195 -4.70 4.40 -24.06
C GLU A 195 -4.02 3.05 -24.31
N ILE A 196 -4.82 2.00 -24.50
CA ILE A 196 -4.37 0.65 -24.82
C ILE A 196 -4.50 0.40 -26.33
N THR A 197 -3.53 -0.30 -26.92
CA THR A 197 -3.57 -0.69 -28.34
C THR A 197 -4.66 -1.74 -28.58
N PRO A 198 -5.41 -1.72 -29.71
CA PRO A 198 -6.48 -2.68 -29.97
C PRO A 198 -6.05 -4.17 -29.89
N GLY A 199 -4.77 -4.51 -30.14
CA GLY A 199 -4.25 -5.88 -29.95
C GLY A 199 -4.12 -6.31 -28.48
N GLN A 200 -3.82 -5.38 -27.58
CA GLN A 200 -3.76 -5.61 -26.12
C GLN A 200 -5.18 -5.72 -25.55
N ALA A 201 -6.10 -4.86 -26.00
CA ALA A 201 -7.53 -4.95 -25.70
C ALA A 201 -8.13 -6.28 -26.18
N LEU A 202 -7.79 -6.75 -27.39
CA LEU A 202 -8.21 -8.05 -27.90
C LEU A 202 -7.65 -9.22 -27.08
N THR A 203 -6.42 -9.12 -26.59
CA THR A 203 -5.81 -10.19 -25.78
C THR A 203 -6.48 -10.30 -24.41
N LEU A 204 -6.83 -9.17 -23.82
CA LEU A 204 -7.58 -9.08 -22.56
C LEU A 204 -9.04 -9.51 -22.74
N ALA A 205 -9.72 -9.08 -23.81
CA ALA A 205 -11.14 -9.38 -24.07
C ALA A 205 -11.39 -10.79 -24.64
N LYS A 206 -10.57 -11.26 -25.60
CA LYS A 206 -10.75 -12.60 -26.22
C LYS A 206 -10.47 -13.73 -25.24
N ARG A 207 -9.66 -13.52 -24.19
CA ARG A 207 -9.40 -14.56 -23.18
C ARG A 207 -10.52 -14.71 -22.16
N GLY A 208 -11.17 -13.60 -21.77
CA GLY A 208 -12.43 -13.66 -21.01
C GLY A 208 -13.54 -14.39 -21.76
N GLN A 209 -13.62 -14.23 -23.10
CA GLN A 209 -14.57 -14.96 -23.95
C GLN A 209 -14.20 -16.44 -24.16
N LYS A 210 -12.91 -16.78 -24.39
CA LYS A 210 -12.48 -18.19 -24.53
C LYS A 210 -12.75 -19.02 -23.28
N GLN A 211 -12.67 -18.42 -22.09
CA GLN A 211 -12.99 -19.09 -20.83
C GLN A 211 -14.51 -19.34 -20.69
N MET A 212 -15.37 -18.38 -21.06
CA MET A 212 -16.82 -18.59 -21.14
C MET A 212 -17.22 -19.70 -22.14
N GLU A 213 -16.55 -19.78 -23.29
CA GLU A 213 -16.81 -20.85 -24.28
C GLU A 213 -16.32 -22.23 -23.80
N SER A 214 -15.24 -22.28 -23.02
CA SER A 214 -14.74 -23.53 -22.42
C SER A 214 -15.65 -24.06 -21.31
N GLU A 215 -16.21 -23.18 -20.47
CA GLU A 215 -17.19 -23.55 -19.45
C GLU A 215 -18.55 -23.92 -20.07
N ALA A 216 -18.96 -23.25 -21.15
CA ALA A 216 -20.16 -23.60 -21.89
C ALA A 216 -20.04 -24.96 -22.62
N ARG A 217 -18.83 -25.34 -23.05
CA ARG A 217 -18.56 -26.67 -23.61
C ARG A 217 -18.48 -27.76 -22.52
N GLN A 218 -17.90 -27.48 -21.36
CA GLN A 218 -17.86 -28.43 -20.24
C GLN A 218 -19.23 -28.67 -19.58
N LYS A 219 -20.17 -27.73 -19.67
CA LYS A 219 -21.56 -27.93 -19.20
C LYS A 219 -22.48 -28.67 -20.18
N ASN A 220 -22.06 -28.84 -21.44
CA ASN A 220 -22.91 -29.38 -22.51
C ASN A 220 -22.34 -30.63 -23.20
N GLU A 221 -21.52 -31.44 -22.52
CA GLU A 221 -21.25 -32.81 -22.98
C GLU A 221 -22.25 -33.79 -22.36
N PRO A 222 -23.18 -34.37 -23.14
CA PRO A 222 -23.92 -35.55 -22.69
C PRO A 222 -22.95 -36.74 -22.65
N GLN A 223 -22.88 -37.40 -21.48
CA GLN A 223 -22.23 -38.69 -21.31
C GLN A 223 -22.85 -39.71 -22.27
N LEU A 224 -22.13 -40.05 -23.35
CA LEU A 224 -22.36 -41.29 -24.07
C LEU A 224 -21.40 -42.32 -23.51
N GLU A 225 -21.93 -43.25 -22.71
CA GLU A 225 -21.22 -44.43 -22.28
C GLU A 225 -20.85 -45.29 -23.49
N ALA A 226 -19.60 -45.73 -23.49
CA ALA A 226 -19.03 -46.61 -24.49
C ALA A 226 -19.54 -48.04 -24.28
N ASP A 227 -20.17 -48.61 -25.30
CA ASP A 227 -20.28 -50.06 -25.45
C ASP A 227 -19.25 -50.51 -26.49
N LYS A 228 -18.35 -51.40 -26.07
CA LYS A 228 -17.35 -52.03 -26.92
C LYS A 228 -17.81 -53.46 -27.16
N ASP A 229 -17.92 -53.87 -28.43
CA ASP A 229 -17.44 -55.19 -28.83
C ASP A 229 -17.20 -55.34 -30.35
N THR A 230 -16.00 -55.90 -30.64
CA THR A 230 -15.50 -56.73 -31.77
C THR A 230 -16.28 -56.75 -33.11
N LYS A 231 -15.69 -56.74 -34.33
CA LYS A 231 -14.72 -57.72 -34.90
C LYS A 231 -14.46 -57.39 -36.40
N PHE A 232 -13.19 -57.51 -36.84
CA PHE A 232 -12.66 -58.02 -38.14
C PHE A 232 -13.44 -57.82 -39.47
N LYS A 233 -12.78 -57.27 -40.52
CA LYS A 233 -12.04 -58.02 -41.56
C LYS A 233 -11.44 -57.12 -42.67
N VAL A 234 -10.44 -57.69 -43.33
CA VAL A 234 -9.50 -57.20 -44.35
C VAL A 234 -10.02 -57.38 -45.79
N SER A 235 -9.63 -56.49 -46.71
CA SER A 235 -9.35 -56.74 -48.16
C SER A 235 -8.79 -55.42 -48.76
N ASP A 236 -7.50 -55.30 -49.05
CA ASP A 236 -6.75 -55.65 -50.29
C ASP A 236 -7.07 -54.83 -51.55
N GLU A 237 -5.99 -54.17 -52.06
CA GLU A 237 -5.58 -53.89 -53.46
C GLU A 237 -6.54 -53.15 -54.43
N MET A 238 -6.16 -52.31 -55.40
CA MET A 238 -4.89 -51.99 -56.08
C MET A 238 -5.08 -50.72 -56.97
N ALA A 239 -3.95 -50.05 -57.28
CA ALA A 239 -3.58 -49.44 -58.56
C ALA A 239 -4.27 -48.16 -59.12
N GLY A 240 -3.43 -47.18 -59.52
CA GLY A 240 -3.63 -46.35 -60.71
C GLY A 240 -3.35 -44.84 -60.61
N GLU A 241 -2.11 -44.43 -60.83
CA GLU A 241 -1.69 -43.08 -61.30
C GLU A 241 -1.65 -43.06 -62.86
N PRO A 242 -1.30 -41.97 -63.60
CA PRO A 242 -1.38 -40.50 -63.39
C PRO A 242 -1.81 -39.71 -64.68
N ALA A 243 -1.78 -38.36 -64.66
CA ALA A 243 -1.50 -37.38 -65.76
C ALA A 243 -2.26 -36.04 -65.51
N LYS A 244 -1.82 -34.80 -65.77
CA LYS A 244 -0.68 -34.14 -66.46
C LYS A 244 -0.68 -32.64 -66.02
N GLU A 245 0.47 -32.00 -65.77
CA GLU A 245 1.13 -30.91 -66.58
C GLU A 245 0.19 -29.87 -67.21
N LYS A 246 0.43 -28.55 -67.33
CA LYS A 246 1.55 -27.58 -67.22
C LYS A 246 0.85 -26.20 -67.39
N GLY A 247 1.25 -25.06 -66.84
CA GLY A 247 2.49 -24.34 -67.12
C GLY A 247 2.27 -22.82 -66.91
N LEU A 248 3.34 -22.15 -66.47
CA LEU A 248 3.47 -20.70 -66.29
C LEU A 248 3.60 -19.93 -67.62
N GLY A 249 3.33 -18.62 -67.61
CA GLY A 249 3.97 -17.68 -68.54
C GLY A 249 3.24 -16.34 -68.73
N GLU A 250 3.80 -15.27 -68.17
CA GLU A 250 3.43 -13.85 -68.31
C GLU A 250 3.71 -13.30 -69.72
N GLU A 251 2.98 -12.27 -70.19
CA GLU A 251 3.50 -10.89 -70.42
C GLU A 251 2.47 -9.92 -71.03
N LYS A 252 2.84 -8.63 -71.01
CA LYS A 252 2.03 -7.39 -70.94
C LYS A 252 1.60 -6.76 -72.28
N ALA A 253 0.62 -5.84 -72.14
CA ALA A 253 0.59 -4.45 -72.64
C ALA A 253 -0.44 -4.09 -73.73
N GLY A 254 -1.26 -3.05 -73.45
CA GLY A 254 -2.06 -2.34 -74.46
C GLY A 254 -3.23 -1.51 -73.89
N TYR A 255 -2.96 -0.26 -73.50
CA TYR A 255 -3.92 0.79 -73.09
C TYR A 255 -4.82 1.25 -74.25
N VAL A 256 -6.14 1.48 -74.02
CA VAL A 256 -6.88 2.72 -74.43
C VAL A 256 -8.15 2.94 -73.56
N ALA A 257 -8.13 4.07 -72.85
CA ALA A 257 -9.18 5.02 -72.41
C ALA A 257 -10.52 4.63 -71.72
N ALA A 258 -10.78 5.35 -70.62
CA ALA A 258 -11.92 5.32 -69.69
C ALA A 258 -13.21 6.01 -70.23
N PRO A 259 -14.37 5.92 -69.53
CA PRO A 259 -14.58 6.80 -68.37
C PRO A 259 -15.30 6.19 -67.15
N ALA A 260 -14.83 6.65 -65.98
CA ALA A 260 -15.55 7.06 -64.77
C ALA A 260 -16.71 6.20 -64.20
N ALA A 261 -16.48 5.59 -63.04
CA ALA A 261 -17.33 5.78 -61.85
C ALA A 261 -16.71 5.13 -60.59
N ALA A 262 -16.90 5.82 -59.46
CA ALA A 262 -16.72 5.38 -58.07
C ALA A 262 -15.28 5.15 -57.55
N LYS A 263 -14.78 6.17 -56.84
CA LYS A 263 -13.71 6.05 -55.84
C LYS A 263 -14.12 4.98 -54.81
N PRO A 264 -13.28 3.98 -54.48
CA PRO A 264 -13.42 3.29 -53.21
C PRO A 264 -13.13 4.32 -52.12
N SER A 265 -14.13 4.58 -51.27
CA SER A 265 -13.94 5.31 -50.03
C SER A 265 -12.80 4.66 -49.26
N THR A 266 -11.65 5.33 -49.22
CA THR A 266 -10.61 5.10 -48.24
C THR A 266 -11.22 5.44 -46.88
N LEU A 267 -11.87 4.46 -46.26
CA LEU A 267 -12.11 4.52 -44.82
C LEU A 267 -10.72 4.59 -44.17
N PRO A 268 -10.38 5.65 -43.44
CA PRO A 268 -9.18 5.61 -42.61
C PRO A 268 -9.36 4.42 -41.67
N ALA A 269 -8.33 3.58 -41.58
CA ALA A 269 -8.22 2.59 -40.52
C ALA A 269 -8.17 3.38 -39.20
N ASP A 270 -9.36 3.60 -38.62
CA ASP A 270 -9.49 4.15 -37.28
C ASP A 270 -8.84 3.12 -36.37
N THR A 271 -7.61 3.43 -36.00
CA THR A 271 -6.84 2.62 -35.07
C THR A 271 -7.42 2.97 -33.73
N ASP A 272 -8.60 2.42 -33.44
CA ASP A 272 -9.39 2.70 -32.23
C ASP A 272 -8.52 2.42 -31.01
N LYS A 273 -7.93 3.48 -30.47
CA LYS A 273 -7.16 3.47 -29.25
C LYS A 273 -8.16 3.26 -28.11
N LEU A 274 -8.09 2.12 -27.45
CA LEU A 274 -9.05 1.78 -26.40
C LEU A 274 -8.69 2.57 -25.15
N ARG A 275 -9.61 3.42 -24.68
CA ARG A 275 -9.45 4.16 -23.42
C ARG A 275 -9.83 3.26 -22.25
N VAL A 276 -8.92 3.10 -21.29
CA VAL A 276 -9.10 2.27 -20.10
C VAL A 276 -9.04 3.13 -18.86
N GLU A 277 -10.08 3.04 -18.04
CA GLU A 277 -10.17 3.77 -16.78
C GLU A 277 -9.58 2.93 -15.64
N VAL A 278 -8.69 3.54 -14.85
CA VAL A 278 -7.97 2.89 -13.76
C VAL A 278 -8.21 3.65 -12.46
N ASP A 279 -8.93 3.01 -11.55
CA ASP A 279 -9.21 3.55 -10.21
C ASP A 279 -7.98 3.45 -9.29
N PRO A 280 -7.91 4.28 -8.23
CA PRO A 280 -6.91 4.13 -7.17
C PRO A 280 -6.98 2.76 -6.48
N MET A 281 -5.84 2.31 -5.93
CA MET A 281 -5.73 1.10 -5.11
C MET A 281 -6.70 1.09 -3.90
N GLN A 282 -7.28 -0.07 -3.65
CA GLN A 282 -8.17 -0.39 -2.56
C GLN A 282 -7.64 -1.62 -1.83
N SER A 283 -8.01 -1.80 -0.57
CA SER A 283 -7.64 -2.98 0.21
C SER A 283 -8.87 -3.74 0.72
N VAL A 284 -8.79 -5.06 0.68
CA VAL A 284 -9.82 -5.96 1.21
C VAL A 284 -9.15 -7.11 1.97
N PHE A 285 -9.65 -7.39 3.17
CA PHE A 285 -9.24 -8.55 3.95
C PHE A 285 -9.67 -9.85 3.30
N ILE A 286 -8.73 -10.79 3.14
CA ILE A 286 -9.02 -12.13 2.64
C ILE A 286 -9.19 -13.07 3.83
N ASN A 287 -8.21 -13.12 4.71
CA ASN A 287 -8.23 -13.81 5.99
C ASN A 287 -7.42 -13.00 7.03
N GLU A 288 -7.13 -13.58 8.19
CA GLU A 288 -6.38 -12.88 9.25
C GLU A 288 -4.91 -12.62 8.86
N SER A 289 -4.36 -13.44 7.97
CA SER A 289 -2.95 -13.39 7.54
C SER A 289 -2.72 -12.70 6.19
N GLN A 290 -3.77 -12.43 5.41
CA GLN A 290 -3.66 -11.97 4.02
C GLN A 290 -4.64 -10.85 3.68
N ILE A 291 -4.12 -9.82 3.04
CA ILE A 291 -4.88 -8.66 2.54
C ILE A 291 -4.63 -8.52 1.05
N PHE A 292 -5.70 -8.36 0.28
CA PHE A 292 -5.62 -8.08 -1.15
C PHE A 292 -5.68 -6.58 -1.39
N VAL A 293 -4.62 -6.01 -1.95
CA VAL A 293 -4.54 -4.61 -2.38
C VAL A 293 -4.64 -4.57 -3.89
N PHE A 294 -5.65 -3.89 -4.43
CA PHE A 294 -5.98 -3.93 -5.86
C PHE A 294 -6.57 -2.63 -6.37
N ARG A 295 -6.34 -2.35 -7.65
CA ARG A 295 -7.02 -1.32 -8.42
C ARG A 295 -8.12 -1.94 -9.28
N ARG A 296 -9.14 -1.15 -9.58
CA ARG A 296 -10.20 -1.53 -10.53
C ARG A 296 -9.85 -0.96 -11.89
N ILE A 297 -10.10 -1.76 -12.92
CA ILE A 297 -9.80 -1.41 -14.30
C ILE A 297 -11.06 -1.70 -15.11
N VAL A 298 -11.55 -0.66 -15.79
CA VAL A 298 -12.76 -0.77 -16.61
C VAL A 298 -12.34 -0.82 -18.07
N ILE A 299 -12.54 -1.99 -18.68
CA ILE A 299 -12.27 -2.24 -20.10
C ILE A 299 -13.57 -2.75 -20.72
N ASN A 300 -14.07 -2.12 -21.78
CA ASN A 300 -15.31 -2.55 -22.46
C ASN A 300 -16.49 -2.79 -21.49
N ASN A 301 -16.67 -1.89 -20.51
CA ASN A 301 -17.73 -1.98 -19.49
C ASN A 301 -17.62 -3.20 -18.56
N GLN A 302 -16.45 -3.84 -18.51
CA GLN A 302 -16.13 -4.95 -17.62
C GLN A 302 -15.09 -4.54 -16.58
N ILE A 303 -15.29 -4.97 -15.34
CA ILE A 303 -14.42 -4.62 -14.21
C ILE A 303 -13.42 -5.74 -13.95
N PHE A 304 -12.16 -5.47 -14.26
CA PHE A 304 -11.01 -6.26 -13.87
C PHE A 304 -10.44 -5.71 -12.56
N ARG A 305 -9.90 -6.58 -11.71
CA ARG A 305 -9.22 -6.17 -10.47
C ARG A 305 -7.81 -6.71 -10.50
N GLN A 306 -6.84 -5.82 -10.52
CA GLN A 306 -5.42 -6.14 -10.60
C GLN A 306 -4.73 -5.67 -9.33
N GLY A 307 -3.90 -6.52 -8.75
CA GLY A 307 -3.17 -6.14 -7.55
C GLY A 307 -2.29 -7.22 -6.98
N PHE A 308 -1.91 -7.04 -5.72
CA PHE A 308 -0.98 -7.89 -5.00
C PHE A 308 -1.53 -8.27 -3.63
N ILE A 309 -1.01 -9.37 -3.09
CA ILE A 309 -1.42 -9.92 -1.80
C ILE A 309 -0.32 -9.62 -0.79
N ILE A 310 -0.71 -9.00 0.32
CA ILE A 310 0.16 -8.75 1.48
C ILE A 310 0.01 -9.90 2.46
N ILE A 311 1.13 -10.42 2.95
CA ILE A 311 1.25 -11.33 4.09
C ILE A 311 1.40 -10.45 5.34
N VAL A 312 0.41 -10.49 6.23
CA VAL A 312 0.28 -9.54 7.34
C VAL A 312 1.46 -9.62 8.32
N ASP A 313 1.86 -10.82 8.74
CA ASP A 313 2.94 -10.96 9.72
C ASP A 313 4.28 -10.46 9.17
N GLU A 314 4.63 -10.86 7.94
CA GLU A 314 5.84 -10.40 7.23
C GLU A 314 5.81 -8.88 7.01
N PHE A 315 4.63 -8.32 6.72
CA PHE A 315 4.45 -6.89 6.53
C PHE A 315 4.70 -6.09 7.81
N LEU A 316 4.10 -6.51 8.92
CA LEU A 316 4.28 -5.84 10.20
C LEU A 316 5.72 -5.98 10.71
N ASN A 317 6.33 -7.16 10.54
CA ASN A 317 7.73 -7.39 10.92
C ASN A 317 8.68 -6.52 10.09
N HIS A 318 8.45 -6.41 8.77
CA HIS A 318 9.23 -5.51 7.91
C HIS A 318 9.19 -4.06 8.41
N LEU A 319 8.00 -3.54 8.76
CA LEU A 319 7.86 -2.18 9.29
C LEU A 319 8.59 -2.00 10.63
N VAL A 320 8.57 -3.02 11.49
CA VAL A 320 9.31 -2.99 12.76
C VAL A 320 10.82 -3.00 12.51
N ASP A 321 11.30 -3.96 11.73
CA ASP A 321 12.73 -4.25 11.59
C ASP A 321 13.48 -3.14 10.86
N ASP A 322 12.85 -2.54 9.84
CA ASP A 322 13.51 -1.55 8.99
C ASP A 322 13.40 -0.13 9.56
N TYR A 323 12.29 0.21 10.22
CA TYR A 323 12.09 1.57 10.73
C TYR A 323 12.34 1.74 12.22
N PHE A 324 12.05 0.72 13.04
CA PHE A 324 12.00 0.90 14.50
C PHE A 324 13.08 0.14 15.27
N ALA A 325 13.27 -1.16 15.01
CA ALA A 325 14.07 -2.05 15.85
C ALA A 325 15.53 -1.60 16.02
N ARG A 326 16.08 -0.94 14.99
CA ARG A 326 17.47 -0.45 14.98
C ARG A 326 17.63 0.98 15.52
N GLN A 327 16.52 1.65 15.82
CA GLN A 327 16.57 3.02 16.30
C GLN A 327 17.00 3.09 17.77
N PRO A 328 17.79 4.10 18.17
CA PRO A 328 18.13 4.31 19.58
C PRO A 328 16.91 4.41 20.50
N MET A 329 15.80 4.96 19.98
CA MET A 329 14.56 5.13 20.74
C MET A 329 13.89 3.83 21.16
N ALA A 330 14.09 2.73 20.41
CA ALA A 330 13.48 1.43 20.69
C ALA A 330 13.89 0.85 22.05
N LYS A 331 14.97 1.36 22.65
CA LYS A 331 15.44 0.98 24.00
C LYS A 331 14.52 1.46 25.13
N PHE A 332 13.73 2.50 24.89
CA PHE A 332 12.86 3.10 25.91
C PHE A 332 11.42 3.34 25.43
N THR A 333 11.14 3.15 24.15
CA THR A 333 9.79 3.17 23.58
C THR A 333 9.34 1.78 23.18
N SER A 334 8.02 1.58 23.10
CA SER A 334 7.39 0.40 22.53
C SER A 334 6.56 0.78 21.32
N LEU A 335 6.84 0.16 20.18
CA LEU A 335 6.01 0.26 18.99
C LEU A 335 5.02 -0.89 18.97
N HIS A 336 3.76 -0.56 18.77
CA HIS A 336 2.66 -1.49 18.58
C HIS A 336 2.03 -1.24 17.22
N LEU A 337 2.12 -2.22 16.33
CA LEU A 337 1.44 -2.19 15.05
C LEU A 337 0.26 -3.15 15.12
N SER A 338 -0.94 -2.65 14.83
CA SER A 338 -2.15 -3.47 14.77
C SER A 338 -2.90 -3.30 13.46
N ILE A 339 -3.52 -4.39 13.04
CA ILE A 339 -4.39 -4.45 11.86
C ILE A 339 -5.83 -4.50 12.35
N ARG A 340 -6.66 -3.61 11.81
CA ARG A 340 -8.06 -3.48 12.22
C ARG A 340 -9.01 -3.86 11.09
N ASP A 341 -9.77 -4.94 11.27
CA ASP A 341 -10.88 -5.33 10.40
C ASP A 341 -12.22 -5.09 11.10
N ARG A 342 -13.14 -4.37 10.45
CA ARG A 342 -14.50 -4.05 10.95
C ARG A 342 -14.54 -3.57 12.41
N GLY A 343 -13.51 -2.87 12.85
CA GLY A 343 -13.43 -2.32 14.20
C GLY A 343 -12.72 -3.19 15.23
N ARG A 344 -12.37 -4.46 14.92
CA ARG A 344 -11.63 -5.39 15.77
C ARG A 344 -10.16 -5.46 15.37
N GLU A 345 -9.27 -5.56 16.35
CA GLU A 345 -7.85 -5.84 16.08
C GLU A 345 -7.69 -7.33 15.83
N THR A 346 -7.10 -7.69 14.69
CA THR A 346 -6.92 -9.09 14.26
C THR A 346 -5.52 -9.58 14.54
N VAL A 347 -4.52 -8.82 14.09
CA VAL A 347 -3.10 -9.14 14.25
C VAL A 347 -2.40 -7.96 14.88
N THR A 348 -1.46 -8.25 15.76
CA THR A 348 -0.70 -7.27 16.52
C THR A 348 0.75 -7.71 16.63
N VAL A 349 1.67 -6.80 16.31
CA VAL A 349 3.10 -6.96 16.54
C VAL A 349 3.55 -5.85 17.49
N GLN A 350 4.30 -6.24 18.52
CA GLN A 350 4.89 -5.33 19.49
C GLN A 350 6.42 -5.48 19.48
N ALA A 351 7.12 -4.34 19.47
CA ALA A 351 8.57 -4.29 19.52
C ALA A 351 9.07 -3.20 20.49
N GLY A 352 10.31 -3.35 20.95
CA GLY A 352 11.00 -2.37 21.81
C GLY A 352 10.86 -2.65 23.30
N ALA A 353 10.90 -1.59 24.11
CA ALA A 353 10.86 -1.67 25.56
C ALA A 353 9.49 -2.16 26.08
N VAL A 354 9.48 -2.84 27.23
CA VAL A 354 8.23 -3.27 27.88
C VAL A 354 7.62 -2.11 28.66
N VAL A 355 6.53 -1.54 28.14
CA VAL A 355 5.82 -0.40 28.73
C VAL A 355 4.52 -0.87 29.40
N ARG A 356 4.46 -0.86 30.75
CA ARG A 356 3.25 -1.25 31.51
C ARG A 356 2.31 -0.09 31.83
N LYS A 357 2.88 1.11 32.00
CA LYS A 357 2.14 2.35 32.29
C LYS A 357 2.74 3.45 31.41
N PRO A 358 2.09 3.78 30.28
CA PRO A 358 2.61 4.79 29.38
C PRO A 358 2.42 6.18 29.97
N ASN A 359 3.50 6.95 30.06
CA ASN A 359 3.47 8.39 30.32
C ASN A 359 3.36 9.19 29.01
N PHE A 360 3.73 8.55 27.89
CA PHE A 360 3.61 9.06 26.54
C PHE A 360 2.94 8.01 25.66
N SER A 361 2.02 8.45 24.80
CA SER A 361 1.39 7.64 23.77
C SER A 361 1.16 8.51 22.53
N LEU A 362 1.52 8.00 21.37
CA LEU A 362 1.21 8.60 20.08
C LEU A 362 0.62 7.55 19.16
N ASP A 363 -0.58 7.81 18.66
CA ASP A 363 -1.28 6.92 17.75
C ASP A 363 -1.36 7.54 16.35
N ARG A 364 -1.14 6.71 15.32
CA ARG A 364 -1.31 7.06 13.91
C ARG A 364 -2.10 5.96 13.21
N THR A 365 -3.08 6.38 12.43
CA THR A 365 -3.73 5.51 11.43
C THR A 365 -3.18 5.91 10.08
N PHE A 366 -2.80 4.92 9.27
CA PHE A 366 -2.25 5.17 7.95
C PHE A 366 -3.35 5.54 6.94
N PRO A 367 -3.03 6.29 5.88
CA PRO A 367 -4.00 6.60 4.83
C PRO A 367 -4.36 5.39 3.97
N ARG A 368 -5.38 5.51 3.12
CA ARG A 368 -5.72 4.47 2.14
C ARG A 368 -4.55 4.26 1.15
N PRO A 369 -4.31 3.05 0.63
CA PRO A 369 -5.05 1.81 0.85
C PRO A 369 -4.72 1.09 2.18
N PHE A 370 -3.83 1.62 3.02
CA PHE A 370 -3.40 1.02 4.29
C PHE A 370 -4.19 1.50 5.52
N SER A 371 -5.42 1.99 5.34
CA SER A 371 -6.24 2.48 6.46
C SER A 371 -6.62 1.42 7.50
N PHE A 372 -6.32 0.16 7.22
CA PHE A 372 -6.40 -0.95 8.16
C PHE A 372 -5.25 -0.98 9.17
N LEU A 373 -4.11 -0.34 8.88
CA LEU A 373 -2.91 -0.32 9.72
C LEU A 373 -3.00 0.82 10.73
N ARG A 374 -2.72 0.49 11.99
CA ARG A 374 -2.56 1.45 13.08
C ARG A 374 -1.20 1.24 13.73
N ALA A 375 -0.48 2.34 13.94
CA ALA A 375 0.70 2.37 14.76
C ALA A 375 0.42 3.11 16.06
N SER A 376 0.94 2.59 17.16
CA SER A 376 0.97 3.26 18.46
C SER A 376 2.38 3.18 19.02
N LEU A 377 2.96 4.33 19.36
CA LEU A 377 4.24 4.40 20.04
C LEU A 377 4.00 4.85 21.49
N THR A 378 4.45 4.02 22.43
CA THR A 378 4.29 4.28 23.86
C THR A 378 5.63 4.36 24.56
N SER A 379 5.70 5.13 25.65
CA SER A 379 6.88 5.18 26.51
C SER A 379 6.49 5.42 27.96
N ASN A 380 7.18 4.76 28.89
CA ASN A 380 7.14 5.06 30.32
C ASN A 380 8.27 6.02 30.74
N LEU A 381 9.36 6.07 29.97
CA LEU A 381 10.58 6.80 30.30
C LEU A 381 10.85 7.83 29.19
N ILE A 382 10.78 9.10 29.58
CA ILE A 382 11.15 10.20 28.70
C ILE A 382 12.64 10.46 28.94
N PRO A 383 13.50 10.32 27.92
CA PRO A 383 14.93 10.54 28.08
C PRO A 383 15.19 11.98 28.53
N LYS A 384 16.03 12.13 29.56
CA LYS A 384 16.38 13.45 30.10
C LYS A 384 17.26 14.20 29.11
N SER A 385 16.91 15.45 28.85
CA SER A 385 17.68 16.39 28.05
C SER A 385 19.02 16.74 28.71
N VAL A 386 19.98 17.17 27.88
CA VAL A 386 21.26 17.73 28.35
C VAL A 386 21.01 18.99 29.19
N GLY A 387 19.97 19.77 28.86
CA GLY A 387 19.55 20.98 29.60
C GLY A 387 19.22 20.72 31.06
N ARG A 388 18.71 19.52 31.40
CA ARG A 388 18.43 19.16 32.79
C ARG A 388 19.70 18.97 33.61
N ARG A 389 20.78 18.47 32.99
CA ARG A 389 22.09 18.31 33.65
C ARG A 389 22.74 19.67 33.94
N THR A 390 22.68 20.60 33.00
CA THR A 390 23.23 21.96 33.17
C THR A 390 22.45 22.74 34.23
N LEU A 391 21.11 22.63 34.25
CA LEU A 391 20.26 23.21 35.28
C LEU A 391 20.63 22.69 36.67
N ASN A 392 20.78 21.37 36.83
CA ASN A 392 21.18 20.78 38.11
C ASN A 392 22.51 21.35 38.60
N LEU A 393 23.51 21.46 37.71
CA LEU A 393 24.82 22.03 38.06
C LEU A 393 24.70 23.50 38.48
N MET A 394 23.93 24.30 37.74
CA MET A 394 23.72 25.71 38.06
C MET A 394 22.97 25.88 39.40
N MET A 395 22.03 24.99 39.70
CA MET A 395 21.33 24.95 40.98
C MET A 395 22.28 24.64 42.14
N PHE A 396 23.21 23.69 41.96
CA PHE A 396 24.25 23.40 42.97
C PHE A 396 25.16 24.61 43.22
N VAL A 397 25.61 25.27 42.15
CA VAL A 397 26.46 26.48 42.26
C VAL A 397 25.70 27.61 42.96
N LEU A 398 24.44 27.83 42.60
CA LEU A 398 23.62 28.89 43.19
C LEU A 398 23.32 28.62 44.67
N ALA A 399 22.98 27.38 45.02
CA ALA A 399 22.79 26.98 46.42
C ALA A 399 24.06 27.19 47.25
N PHE A 400 25.24 26.86 46.68
CA PHE A 400 26.53 27.09 47.32
C PHE A 400 26.82 28.57 47.55
N VAL A 401 26.56 29.43 46.55
CA VAL A 401 26.73 30.89 46.65
C VAL A 401 25.80 31.48 47.71
N ILE A 402 24.53 31.07 47.74
CA ILE A 402 23.55 31.52 48.75
C ILE A 402 24.00 31.09 50.15
N LEU A 403 24.44 29.84 50.32
CA LEU A 403 24.91 29.33 51.61
C LEU A 403 26.16 30.08 52.10
N MET A 404 27.13 30.31 51.21
CA MET A 404 28.33 31.09 51.54
C MET A 404 28.00 32.55 51.88
N GLY A 405 27.09 33.19 51.12
CA GLY A 405 26.61 34.54 51.42
C GLY A 405 25.92 34.64 52.77
N LEU A 406 25.06 33.66 53.11
CA LEU A 406 24.41 33.57 54.42
C LEU A 406 25.42 33.37 55.56
N LEU A 407 26.43 32.52 55.36
CA LEU A 407 27.51 32.31 56.33
C LEU A 407 28.32 33.60 56.55
N ALA A 408 28.66 34.33 55.49
CA ALA A 408 29.37 35.60 55.58
C ALA A 408 28.56 36.66 56.35
N ILE A 409 27.26 36.80 56.06
CA ILE A 409 26.35 37.71 56.78
C ILE A 409 26.20 37.30 58.25
N TYR A 410 26.12 36.00 58.54
CA TYR A 410 26.03 35.51 59.90
C TYR A 410 27.31 35.78 60.70
N GLN A 411 28.48 35.56 60.09
CA GLN A 411 29.77 35.85 60.73
C GLN A 411 29.95 37.35 60.99
N SER A 412 29.63 38.22 60.03
CA SER A 412 29.74 39.67 60.23
C SER A 412 28.80 40.18 61.33
N ALA A 413 27.56 39.67 61.38
CA ALA A 413 26.61 39.98 62.44
C ALA A 413 26.94 39.39 63.82
N ARG A 414 27.91 38.45 63.90
CA ARG A 414 28.44 37.90 65.16
C ARG A 414 29.70 38.61 65.62
N ALA A 415 30.47 39.17 64.69
CA ALA A 415 31.70 39.91 64.96
C ALA A 415 31.45 41.34 65.45
N VAL A 416 30.25 41.89 65.15
CA VAL A 416 29.69 43.12 65.73
C VAL A 416 28.81 42.78 66.92
#